data_AF-A0A840ZTP1-F1
#
_entry.id   AF-A0A840ZTP1-F1
#
_cell.length_a   1.000
_cell.length_b   1.000
_cell.length_c   1.000
_cell.angle_alpha   90.00
_cell.angle_beta   90.00
_cell.angle_gamma   90.00
#
_symmetry.space_group_name_H-M   'P 1'
#
loop_
_entity.id
_entity.type
_entity.pdbx_description
1 polymer ?
#
loop_
_entity_poly.entity_id
_entity_poly.type
_entity_poly.pdbx_seq_one_letter_code
_entity_poly.pdbx_strand_id
1 'polypeptide(L)'
;MTREEFERTYDLDRIDDAVLALLQLTLHDINRAWKGHDWGALGRLHDKGLIGDPVGKVKSVWLTEEGMERSAALFEQLFARPKA
;
A
#
# COMPACT_ATOMS: atom_id res chain seq x y z
N MET A 1 -23.91 5.60 0.20
CA MET A 1 -22.77 6.50 0.48
C MET A 1 -22.11 6.81 -0.84
N THR A 2 -22.10 8.07 -1.25
CA THR A 2 -21.38 8.55 -2.43
C THR A 2 -19.87 8.51 -2.19
N ARG A 3 -19.06 8.67 -3.25
CA ARG A 3 -17.60 8.75 -3.12
C ARG A 3 -17.17 9.92 -2.22
N GLU A 4 -17.80 11.09 -2.38
CA GLU A 4 -17.54 12.25 -1.52
C GLU A 4 -17.89 11.99 -0.05
N GLU A 5 -19.01 11.32 0.22
CA GLU A 5 -19.39 10.95 1.58
C GLU A 5 -18.38 9.97 2.20
N PHE A 6 -17.87 9.01 1.43
CA PHE A 6 -16.83 8.08 1.89
C PHE A 6 -15.54 8.83 2.23
N GLU A 7 -15.06 9.68 1.33
CA GLU A 7 -13.82 10.46 1.50
C GLU A 7 -13.90 11.46 2.66
N ARG A 8 -15.09 11.99 2.97
CA ARG A 8 -15.30 12.83 4.16
C ARG A 8 -15.39 12.04 5.47
N THR A 9 -15.74 10.76 5.38
CA THR A 9 -15.96 9.91 6.57
C THR A 9 -14.68 9.17 6.97
N TYR A 10 -13.87 8.77 6.00
CA TYR A 10 -12.70 7.92 6.23
C TYR A 10 -11.41 8.59 5.78
N ASP A 11 -10.38 8.44 6.60
CA ASP A 11 -9.02 8.89 6.31
C ASP A 11 -8.38 7.97 5.25
N LEU A 12 -8.37 8.44 4.01
CA LEU A 12 -7.78 7.69 2.90
C LEU A 12 -6.26 7.51 3.04
N ASP A 13 -5.56 8.46 3.67
CA ASP A 13 -4.12 8.37 3.83
C ASP A 13 -3.76 7.24 4.81
N ARG A 14 -4.54 7.07 5.89
CA ARG A 14 -4.39 5.91 6.77
C ARG A 14 -4.71 4.59 6.10
N ILE A 15 -5.70 4.56 5.21
CA ILE A 15 -6.01 3.37 4.41
C ILE A 15 -4.84 3.05 3.47
N ASP A 16 -4.31 4.05 2.78
CA ASP A 16 -3.18 3.90 1.87
C ASP A 16 -1.92 3.42 2.60
N ASP A 17 -1.61 3.99 3.76
CA ASP A 17 -0.49 3.57 4.60
C ASP A 17 -0.66 2.12 5.05
N ALA A 18 -1.88 1.71 5.46
CA ALA A 18 -2.15 0.32 5.82
C ALA A 18 -2.01 -0.64 4.63
N VAL A 19 -2.49 -0.26 3.43
CA VAL A 19 -2.33 -1.05 2.21
C VAL A 19 -0.85 -1.18 1.83
N LEU A 20 -0.09 -0.07 1.88
CA LEU A 20 1.34 -0.09 1.61
C LEU A 20 2.10 -0.98 2.60
N ALA A 21 1.76 -0.91 3.89
CA ALA A 21 2.30 -1.82 4.89
C ALA A 21 1.97 -3.28 4.56
N LEU A 22 0.73 -3.60 4.17
CA LEU A 22 0.36 -4.98 3.84
C LEU A 22 1.03 -5.49 2.55
N LEU A 23 1.46 -4.62 1.62
CA LEU A 23 2.29 -5.06 0.51
C LEU A 23 3.62 -5.65 0.99
N GLN A 24 4.20 -5.14 2.09
CA GLN A 24 5.42 -5.68 2.71
C GLN A 24 5.28 -7.17 3.07
N LEU A 25 4.10 -7.57 3.55
CA LEU A 25 3.81 -8.96 3.93
C LEU A 25 3.98 -9.94 2.75
N THR A 26 3.85 -9.45 1.53
CA THR A 26 3.91 -10.25 0.30
C THR A 26 5.10 -9.94 -0.59
N LEU A 27 6.08 -9.19 -0.08
CA LEU A 27 7.26 -8.78 -0.83
C LEU A 27 8.10 -10.02 -1.24
N HIS A 28 8.45 -10.10 -2.51
CA HIS A 28 9.24 -11.15 -3.15
C HIS A 28 9.99 -10.57 -4.35
N ASP A 29 10.87 -11.38 -4.95
CA ASP A 29 11.67 -11.01 -6.13
C ASP A 29 12.28 -9.60 -6.02
N ILE A 30 12.87 -9.31 -4.84
CA ILE A 30 13.47 -8.02 -4.45
C ILE A 30 12.43 -6.94 -4.13
N ASN A 31 11.58 -6.56 -5.08
CA ASN A 31 10.70 -5.40 -4.93
C ASN A 31 9.29 -5.62 -5.51
N ARG A 32 8.80 -6.86 -5.56
CA ARG A 32 7.44 -7.18 -6.06
C ARG A 32 6.53 -7.63 -4.94
N ALA A 33 5.27 -7.23 -4.97
CA ALA A 33 4.26 -7.63 -3.99
C ALA A 33 2.94 -8.02 -4.67
N TRP A 34 2.14 -8.88 -4.06
CA TRP A 34 0.83 -9.25 -4.61
C TRP A 34 -0.15 -8.08 -4.51
N LYS A 35 -0.71 -7.62 -5.63
CA LYS A 35 -1.57 -6.42 -5.70
C LYS A 35 -3.05 -6.71 -5.38
N GLY A 36 -3.33 -7.68 -4.52
CA GLY A 36 -4.69 -8.14 -4.19
C GLY A 36 -5.48 -7.21 -3.25
N HIS A 37 -5.33 -5.90 -3.40
CA HIS A 37 -5.94 -4.88 -2.55
C HIS A 37 -6.93 -4.01 -3.34
N ASP A 38 -7.62 -3.09 -2.65
CA ASP A 38 -8.52 -2.13 -3.28
C ASP A 38 -7.81 -1.33 -4.39
N TRP A 39 -8.46 -1.23 -5.55
CA TRP A 39 -7.91 -0.55 -6.72
C TRP A 39 -7.74 0.95 -6.51
N GLY A 40 -8.60 1.59 -5.71
CA GLY A 40 -8.49 3.01 -5.40
C GLY A 40 -7.26 3.31 -4.54
N ALA A 41 -6.99 2.47 -3.53
CA ALA A 41 -5.79 2.59 -2.71
C ALA A 41 -4.50 2.35 -3.53
N LEU A 42 -4.47 1.30 -4.36
CA LEU A 42 -3.33 1.06 -5.25
C LEU A 42 -3.12 2.19 -6.26
N GLY A 43 -4.19 2.77 -6.79
CA GLY A 43 -4.13 3.96 -7.64
C GLY A 43 -3.48 5.14 -6.92
N ARG A 44 -3.93 5.47 -5.70
CA ARG A 44 -3.33 6.56 -4.90
C ARG A 44 -1.87 6.29 -4.52
N LEU A 45 -1.50 5.04 -4.24
CA LEU A 45 -0.09 4.68 -3.98
C LEU A 45 0.79 4.83 -5.21
N HIS A 46 0.27 4.53 -6.39
CA HIS A 46 0.95 4.80 -7.66
C HIS A 46 1.08 6.31 -7.92
N ASP A 47 0.01 7.08 -7.70
CA ASP A 47 0.03 8.55 -7.82
C ASP A 47 1.03 9.19 -6.85
N LYS A 48 1.23 8.57 -5.68
CA LYS A 48 2.26 8.93 -4.68
C LYS A 48 3.69 8.49 -5.07
N GLY A 49 3.88 7.73 -6.16
CA GLY A 49 5.19 7.25 -6.61
C GLY A 49 5.77 6.10 -5.79
N LEU A 50 4.97 5.46 -4.93
CA LEU A 50 5.44 4.41 -4.01
C LEU A 50 5.40 3.02 -4.66
N ILE A 51 4.56 2.85 -5.68
CA ILE A 51 4.48 1.63 -6.47
C ILE A 51 4.41 1.96 -7.96
N GLY A 52 4.80 0.99 -8.80
CA GLY A 52 4.56 1.08 -10.24
C GLY A 52 3.07 0.94 -10.60
N ASP A 53 2.71 1.19 -11.85
CA ASP A 53 1.32 1.15 -12.31
C ASP A 53 0.68 -0.22 -12.00
N PRO A 54 -0.35 -0.28 -11.13
CA PRO A 54 -0.99 -1.53 -10.78
C PRO A 54 -1.93 -2.02 -11.89
N VAL A 55 -2.20 -1.27 -12.96
CA VAL A 55 -3.12 -1.68 -14.02
C VAL A 55 -2.55 -2.83 -14.85
N GLY A 56 -3.41 -3.79 -15.20
CA GLY A 56 -3.08 -4.89 -16.11
C GLY A 56 -3.14 -6.29 -15.49
N LYS A 57 -2.76 -7.29 -16.28
CA LYS A 57 -3.00 -8.72 -15.99
C LYS A 57 -2.03 -9.35 -15.00
N VAL A 58 -0.88 -8.72 -14.73
CA VAL A 58 0.14 -9.25 -13.82
C VAL A 58 -0.39 -9.18 -12.38
N LYS A 59 -0.31 -10.27 -11.62
CA LYS A 59 -0.87 -10.36 -10.25
C LYS A 59 -0.07 -9.60 -9.19
N SER A 60 1.10 -9.07 -9.54
CA SER A 60 1.95 -8.32 -8.63
C SER A 60 2.09 -6.87 -9.10
N VAL A 61 2.61 -6.03 -8.21
CA VAL A 61 3.08 -4.67 -8.50
C VAL A 61 4.53 -4.52 -8.02
N TRP A 62 5.26 -3.59 -8.63
CA TRP A 62 6.60 -3.21 -8.21
C TRP A 62 6.51 -2.13 -7.13
N LEU A 63 7.31 -2.22 -6.08
CA LEU A 63 7.55 -1.11 -5.16
C LEU A 63 8.76 -0.33 -5.67
N THR A 64 8.70 0.99 -5.56
CA THR A 64 9.87 1.85 -5.73
C THR A 64 10.81 1.70 -4.52
N GLU A 65 12.00 2.28 -4.58
CA GLU A 65 12.92 2.30 -3.44
C GLU A 65 12.28 2.95 -2.22
N GLU A 66 11.70 4.15 -2.40
CA GLU A 66 10.92 4.83 -1.37
C GLU A 66 9.72 3.99 -0.89
N GLY A 67 9.03 3.32 -1.83
CA GLY A 67 7.93 2.43 -1.52
C GLY A 67 8.31 1.30 -0.57
N MET A 68 9.46 0.66 -0.79
CA MET A 68 9.97 -0.43 0.05
C MET A 68 10.37 0.06 1.44
N GLU A 69 11.09 1.18 1.52
CA GLU A 69 11.49 1.76 2.81
C GLU A 69 10.25 2.12 3.64
N ARG A 70 9.27 2.76 3.00
CA ARG A 70 8.05 3.19 3.65
C ARG A 70 7.13 2.02 4.00
N SER A 71 7.00 1.00 3.15
CA SER A 71 6.22 -0.20 3.47
C SER A 71 6.78 -0.93 4.68
N ALA A 72 8.11 -1.07 4.78
CA ALA A 72 8.77 -1.69 5.91
C ALA A 72 8.56 -0.88 7.21
N ALA A 73 8.75 0.45 7.16
CA ALA A 73 8.57 1.32 8.32
C ALA A 73 7.12 1.29 8.82
N LEU A 74 6.13 1.38 7.92
CA LEU A 74 4.72 1.31 8.27
C LEU A 74 4.33 -0.07 8.81
N PHE A 75 4.90 -1.15 8.26
CA PHE A 75 4.61 -2.49 8.75
C PHE A 75 5.06 -2.69 10.19
N GLU A 76 6.28 -2.22 10.53
CA GLU A 76 6.76 -2.20 11.91
C GLU A 76 5.86 -1.33 12.79
N GLN A 77 5.57 -0.10 12.36
CA GLN A 77 4.75 0.85 13.13
C GLN A 77 3.35 0.32 13.45
N LEU A 78 2.69 -0.33 12.47
CA LEU A 78 1.29 -0.73 12.58
C LEU A 78 1.11 -2.12 13.19
N PHE A 79 2.06 -3.03 12.98
CA PHE A 79 1.85 -4.46 13.27
C PHE A 79 2.92 -5.09 14.16
N ALA A 80 4.03 -4.40 14.49
CA ALA A 80 4.95 -4.92 15.49
C ALA A 80 4.30 -4.97 16.87
N ARG A 81 4.65 -5.98 17.65
CA ARG A 81 4.25 -6.02 19.06
C ARG A 81 4.96 -4.89 19.82
N PRO A 82 4.31 -4.28 20.82
CA PRO A 82 5.00 -3.38 21.74
C PRO A 82 6.26 -4.04 22.28
N LYS A 83 7.38 -3.31 22.30
CA LYS A 83 8.58 -3.77 22.99
C LYS A 83 8.25 -3.84 24.48
N ALA A 84 8.48 -5.01 25.09
CA ALA A 84 8.31 -5.23 26.52
C ALA A 84 9.31 -4.42 27.35
#